data_AF-A0A478FPM1-F1
#
_entry.id   AF-A0A478FPM1-F1
#
_cell.length_a   1.000
_cell.length_b   1.000
_cell.length_c   1.000
_cell.angle_alpha   90.00
_cell.angle_beta   90.00
_cell.angle_gamma   90.00
#
_symmetry.space_group_name_H-M   'P 1'
#
loop_
_entity.id
_entity.type
_entity.pdbx_description
1 polymer ?
#
loop_
_entity_poly.entity_id
_entity_poly.type
_entity_poly.pdbx_seq_one_letter_code
_entity_poly.pdbx_strand_id
1 'polypeptide(L)'
;MIDVGNKAYLFLSGAAFILLSGQMVKINKYEHNSLLNMSNNYAKLLVKEDSFKKAKFKVNDLFEYYSNGQYLSRLVVHINKQVDHYEVIFSRSLDNVALVPISYKVGTTNIWSEIFT
;
A
#
# COMPACT_ATOMS: atom_id res chain seq x y z
N MET A 1 -11.66 -1.28 57.08
CA MET A 1 -12.36 -1.85 55.91
C MET A 1 -11.96 -1.04 54.70
N ILE A 2 -11.02 -1.54 53.88
CA ILE A 2 -10.63 -0.86 52.64
C ILE A 2 -11.61 -1.34 51.56
N ASP A 3 -12.30 -0.34 51.01
CA ASP A 3 -13.44 -0.41 50.12
C ASP A 3 -13.21 -1.32 48.91
N VAL A 4 -14.07 -2.33 48.77
CA VAL A 4 -14.07 -3.28 47.64
C VAL A 4 -14.41 -2.55 46.33
N GLY A 5 -15.08 -1.39 46.41
CA GLY A 5 -15.42 -0.55 45.25
C GLY A 5 -14.19 -0.05 44.48
N ASN A 6 -13.14 0.40 45.17
CA ASN A 6 -11.94 0.96 44.52
C ASN A 6 -11.15 -0.04 43.68
N LYS A 7 -11.20 -1.33 44.04
CA LYS A 7 -10.52 -2.39 43.28
C LYS A 7 -11.24 -2.73 41.98
N ALA A 8 -12.57 -2.64 41.96
CA ALA A 8 -13.36 -2.88 40.75
C ALA A 8 -13.18 -1.76 39.70
N TYR A 9 -13.08 -0.49 40.14
CA TYR A 9 -12.85 0.64 39.24
C TYR A 9 -11.48 0.59 38.53
N LEU A 10 -10.42 0.13 39.22
CA LEU A 10 -9.11 -0.09 38.60
C LEU A 10 -9.11 -1.23 37.58
N PHE A 11 -9.90 -2.28 37.82
CA PHE A 11 -10.07 -3.38 36.87
C PHE A 11 -10.89 -2.96 35.64
N LEU A 12 -11.97 -2.18 35.83
CA LEU A 12 -12.81 -1.67 34.75
C LEU A 12 -12.10 -0.62 33.89
N SER A 13 -11.28 0.25 34.48
CA SER A 13 -10.46 1.21 33.73
C SER A 13 -9.33 0.52 32.96
N GLY A 14 -8.71 -0.52 33.53
CA GLY A 14 -7.74 -1.36 32.84
C GLY A 14 -8.34 -2.12 31.65
N ALA A 15 -9.53 -2.70 31.83
CA ALA A 15 -10.25 -3.39 30.74
C ALA A 15 -10.69 -2.41 29.64
N ALA A 16 -11.10 -1.19 29.99
CA ALA A 16 -11.42 -0.14 29.01
C ALA A 16 -10.20 0.32 28.21
N PHE A 17 -9.00 0.37 28.82
CA PHE A 17 -7.75 0.67 28.11
C PHE A 17 -7.33 -0.48 27.17
N ILE A 18 -7.58 -1.73 27.55
CA ILE A 18 -7.36 -2.91 26.68
C ILE A 18 -8.36 -2.92 25.50
N LEU A 19 -9.61 -2.49 25.71
CA LEU A 19 -10.59 -2.37 24.63
C LEU A 19 -10.28 -1.20 23.68
N LEU A 20 -9.72 -0.10 24.18
CA LEU A 20 -9.25 1.03 23.35
C LEU A 20 -7.98 0.70 22.56
N SER A 21 -7.03 -0.05 23.15
CA SER A 21 -5.87 -0.59 22.42
C SER A 21 -6.23 -1.72 21.43
N GLY A 22 -7.43 -2.29 21.56
CA GLY A 22 -8.02 -3.26 20.63
C GLY A 22 -8.41 -2.67 19.26
N GLN A 23 -8.51 -1.34 19.14
CA GLN A 23 -8.53 -0.70 17.82
C GLN A 23 -7.10 -0.64 17.29
N MET A 24 -6.64 -1.75 16.72
CA MET A 24 -5.37 -1.84 16.01
C MET A 24 -5.34 -0.78 14.90
N VAL A 25 -4.67 0.35 15.15
CA VAL A 25 -4.46 1.40 14.14
C VAL A 25 -3.62 0.78 13.02
N LYS A 26 -4.25 0.62 11.85
CA LYS A 26 -3.60 0.06 10.66
C LYS A 26 -2.93 1.18 9.88
N ILE A 27 -1.65 1.01 9.57
CA ILE A 27 -0.90 1.92 8.71
C ILE A 27 -0.80 1.29 7.32
N ASN A 28 -1.22 2.03 6.30
CA ASN A 28 -1.01 1.63 4.90
C ASN A 28 0.49 1.75 4.57
N LYS A 29 1.09 0.68 4.03
CA LYS A 29 2.44 0.70 3.47
C LYS A 29 2.38 1.02 1.99
N TYR A 30 3.27 1.90 1.54
CA TYR A 30 3.38 2.32 0.15
C TYR A 30 4.78 2.02 -0.39
N GLU A 31 4.85 1.69 -1.67
CA GLU A 31 6.10 1.69 -2.43
C GLU A 31 6.11 2.87 -3.39
N HIS A 32 7.30 3.44 -3.60
CA HIS A 32 7.53 4.56 -4.51
C HIS A 32 8.30 4.05 -5.72
N ASN A 33 7.81 4.36 -6.91
CA ASN A 33 8.42 3.93 -8.16
C ASN A 33 8.12 4.97 -9.26
N SER A 34 8.46 4.68 -10.52
CA SER A 34 8.17 5.55 -11.65
C SER A 34 7.56 4.77 -12.80
N LEU A 35 6.52 5.34 -13.40
CA LEU A 35 6.00 4.89 -14.68
C LEU A 35 6.89 5.47 -15.78
N LEU A 36 7.39 4.61 -16.64
CA LEU A 36 8.03 4.97 -17.90
C LEU A 36 6.95 5.14 -18.97
N ASN A 37 6.73 6.37 -19.41
CA ASN A 37 5.82 6.66 -20.51
C ASN A 37 6.45 6.24 -21.84
N MET A 38 5.69 5.49 -22.62
CA MET A 38 6.08 5.04 -23.96
C MET A 38 5.29 5.84 -25.00
N SER A 39 5.92 6.13 -26.14
CA SER A 39 5.38 6.95 -27.24
C SER A 39 4.05 6.46 -27.82
N ASN A 40 3.65 5.22 -27.55
CA ASN A 40 2.49 4.57 -28.15
C ASN A 40 1.25 4.55 -27.24
N ASN A 41 1.08 5.54 -26.36
CA ASN A 41 0.00 5.56 -25.34
C ASN A 41 0.06 4.36 -24.37
N TYR A 42 1.25 3.93 -23.96
CA TYR A 42 1.38 2.94 -22.89
C TYR A 42 2.31 3.48 -21.82
N ALA A 43 2.11 3.03 -20.59
CA ALA A 43 3.05 3.26 -19.50
C ALA A 43 3.61 1.91 -19.06
N LYS A 44 4.88 1.87 -18.65
CA LYS A 44 5.54 0.68 -18.14
C LYS A 44 6.02 0.92 -16.72
N LEU A 45 5.85 -0.05 -15.85
CA LEU A 45 6.43 -0.08 -14.51
C LEU A 45 7.38 -1.28 -14.41
N LEU A 46 8.61 -1.02 -14.01
CA LEU A 46 9.57 -2.07 -13.67
C LEU A 46 9.49 -2.32 -12.16
N VAL A 47 9.16 -3.55 -11.78
CA VAL A 47 9.00 -3.95 -10.37
C VAL A 47 9.82 -5.18 -10.07
N LYS A 48 10.49 -5.18 -8.92
CA LYS A 48 11.16 -6.38 -8.38
C LYS A 48 10.13 -7.46 -8.08
N GLU A 49 10.56 -8.72 -8.03
CA GLU A 49 9.67 -9.86 -7.76
C GLU A 49 8.88 -9.70 -6.44
N ASP A 50 9.52 -9.22 -5.38
CA ASP A 50 8.85 -9.00 -4.09
C ASP A 50 7.77 -7.92 -4.17
N SER A 51 8.06 -6.81 -4.85
CA SER A 51 7.11 -5.73 -5.11
C SER A 51 5.93 -6.23 -5.95
N PHE A 52 6.20 -7.04 -6.97
CA PHE A 52 5.17 -7.64 -7.82
C PHE A 52 4.21 -8.52 -7.01
N LYS A 53 4.74 -9.38 -6.13
CA LYS A 53 3.93 -10.24 -5.24
C LYS A 53 3.07 -9.42 -4.27
N LYS A 54 3.62 -8.35 -3.70
CA LYS A 54 2.88 -7.48 -2.75
C LYS A 54 1.78 -6.67 -3.43
N ALA A 55 2.07 -6.10 -4.60
CA ALA A 55 1.13 -5.28 -5.37
C ALA A 55 0.05 -6.12 -6.09
N LYS A 56 0.26 -7.44 -6.23
CA LYS A 56 -0.72 -8.39 -6.79
C LYS A 56 -1.24 -8.00 -8.18
N PHE A 57 -0.34 -7.52 -9.04
CA PHE A 57 -0.69 -7.15 -10.42
C PHE A 57 -1.37 -8.31 -11.16
N LYS A 58 -2.44 -8.01 -11.88
CA LYS A 58 -3.19 -8.96 -12.71
C LYS A 58 -3.54 -8.31 -14.04
N VAL A 59 -3.38 -9.05 -15.12
CA VAL A 59 -3.81 -8.61 -16.46
C VAL A 59 -5.33 -8.42 -16.45
N ASN A 60 -5.81 -7.37 -17.11
CA ASN A 60 -7.19 -6.90 -17.15
C ASN A 60 -7.74 -6.39 -15.81
N ASP A 61 -6.87 -6.09 -14.85
CA ASP A 61 -7.24 -5.47 -13.58
C ASP A 61 -6.84 -4.00 -13.54
N LEU A 62 -7.54 -3.21 -12.72
CA LEU A 62 -7.20 -1.81 -12.50
C LEU A 62 -6.11 -1.72 -11.43
N PHE A 63 -4.98 -1.15 -11.79
CA PHE A 63 -3.93 -0.81 -10.85
C PHE A 63 -4.12 0.61 -10.34
N GLU A 64 -4.21 0.73 -9.03
CA GLU A 64 -4.47 1.98 -8.32
C GLU A 64 -3.17 2.54 -7.76
N TYR A 65 -2.92 3.82 -8.01
CA TYR A 65 -1.70 4.51 -7.56
C TYR A 65 -1.95 6.00 -7.39
N TYR A 66 -1.04 6.66 -6.67
CA TYR A 66 -1.01 8.11 -6.54
C TYR A 66 0.11 8.68 -7.42
N SER A 67 -0.17 9.79 -8.10
CA SER A 67 0.82 10.59 -8.82
C SER A 67 0.52 12.07 -8.58
N ASN A 68 1.54 12.86 -8.23
CA ASN A 68 1.40 14.30 -7.98
C ASN A 68 0.24 14.65 -7.02
N GLY A 69 0.05 13.83 -5.98
CA GLY A 69 -1.04 14.00 -5.00
C GLY A 69 -2.43 13.61 -5.50
N GLN A 70 -2.57 13.17 -6.75
CA GLN A 70 -3.83 12.70 -7.32
C GLN A 70 -3.90 11.18 -7.29
N TYR A 71 -5.07 10.66 -6.91
CA TYR A 71 -5.38 9.24 -7.04
C TYR A 71 -5.76 8.92 -8.48
N LEU A 72 -5.10 7.93 -9.06
CA LEU A 72 -5.28 7.50 -10.44
C LEU A 72 -5.38 5.97 -10.47
N SER A 73 -6.03 5.47 -11.51
CA SER A 73 -6.03 4.03 -11.81
C SER A 73 -5.84 3.79 -13.29
N ARG A 74 -5.17 2.69 -13.63
CA ARG A 74 -4.93 2.28 -15.02
C ARG A 74 -5.08 0.79 -15.19
N LEU A 75 -5.58 0.39 -16.36
CA LEU A 75 -5.72 -1.02 -16.72
C LEU A 75 -4.35 -1.63 -16.96
N VAL A 76 -4.07 -2.75 -16.31
CA VAL A 76 -2.93 -3.60 -16.63
C VAL A 76 -3.25 -4.38 -17.89
N VAL A 77 -2.53 -4.09 -18.97
CA VAL A 77 -2.74 -4.71 -20.28
C VAL A 77 -1.85 -5.93 -20.46
N HIS A 78 -0.64 -5.88 -19.91
CA HIS A 78 0.32 -6.97 -20.06
C HIS A 78 1.29 -7.03 -18.88
N ILE A 79 1.78 -8.23 -18.59
CA ILE A 79 2.81 -8.47 -17.58
C ILE A 79 3.85 -9.39 -18.21
N ASN A 80 5.10 -8.96 -18.25
CA ASN A 80 6.21 -9.74 -18.73
C ASN A 80 7.19 -10.04 -17.59
N LYS A 81 7.62 -11.30 -17.45
CA LYS A 81 8.61 -11.70 -16.45
C LYS A 81 10.00 -11.65 -17.08
N GLN A 82 10.90 -10.89 -16.46
CA GLN A 82 12.32 -10.83 -16.80
C GLN A 82 13.15 -11.60 -15.76
N VAL A 83 14.46 -11.69 -15.97
CA VAL A 83 15.37 -12.45 -15.09
C VAL A 83 15.39 -11.91 -13.67
N ASP A 84 15.36 -10.59 -13.50
CA ASP A 84 15.53 -9.89 -12.22
C ASP A 84 14.34 -9.00 -11.83
N HIS A 85 13.35 -8.84 -12.73
CA HIS A 85 12.19 -7.99 -12.50
C HIS A 85 10.96 -8.43 -13.31
N TYR A 86 9.84 -7.76 -13.07
CA TYR A 86 8.62 -7.85 -13.87
C TYR A 86 8.38 -6.50 -14.55
N GLU A 87 7.99 -6.54 -15.82
CA GLU A 87 7.51 -5.38 -16.56
C GLU A 87 5.99 -5.41 -16.57
N VAL A 88 5.36 -4.41 -15.94
CA VAL A 88 3.90 -4.25 -15.96
C VAL A 88 3.55 -3.12 -16.92
N ILE A 89 2.75 -3.43 -17.94
CA ILE A 89 2.36 -2.49 -18.99
C ILE A 89 0.91 -2.06 -18.76
N PHE A 90 0.69 -0.75 -18.70
CA PHE A 90 -0.61 -0.13 -18.47
C PHE A 90 -1.13 0.59 -19.71
N SER A 91 -2.45 0.61 -19.85
CA SER A 91 -3.14 1.35 -20.91
C SER A 91 -2.99 2.86 -20.75
N ARG A 92 -2.79 3.57 -21.87
CA ARG A 92 -2.81 5.03 -22.03
C ARG A 92 -1.73 5.74 -21.20
N SER A 93 -0.85 6.49 -21.85
CA SER A 93 -0.03 7.51 -21.19
C SER A 93 -0.80 8.84 -21.24
N LEU A 94 -0.85 9.59 -20.14
CA LEU A 94 -1.49 10.92 -20.13
C LEU A 94 -0.46 12.05 -20.18
N ASP A 95 0.83 11.75 -20.09
CA ASP A 95 1.84 12.78 -19.84
C ASP A 95 2.92 12.74 -20.92
N ASN A 96 3.27 13.93 -21.45
CA ASN A 96 4.47 14.13 -22.28
C ASN A 96 5.78 13.95 -21.50
N VAL A 97 5.69 13.61 -20.21
CA VAL A 97 6.84 13.39 -19.33
C VAL A 97 7.30 11.94 -19.45
N ALA A 98 8.59 11.72 -19.71
CA ALA A 98 9.13 10.37 -19.90
C ALA A 98 9.01 9.48 -18.65
N LEU A 99 9.15 10.07 -17.45
CA LEU A 99 9.08 9.38 -16.17
C LEU A 99 8.08 10.06 -15.24
N VAL A 100 7.09 9.32 -14.78
CA VAL A 100 6.05 9.81 -13.87
C VAL A 100 6.21 9.14 -12.50
N PRO A 101 6.59 9.87 -11.44
CA PRO A 101 6.72 9.30 -10.12
C PRO A 101 5.35 8.87 -9.59
N ILE A 102 5.29 7.68 -9.00
CA ILE A 102 4.07 7.13 -8.43
C ILE A 102 4.31 6.54 -7.05
N SER A 103 3.25 6.45 -6.25
CA SER A 103 3.21 5.62 -5.05
C SER A 103 1.98 4.72 -5.05
N TYR A 104 2.14 3.47 -4.63
CA TYR A 104 1.05 2.50 -4.61
C TYR A 104 1.07 1.70 -3.31
N LYS A 105 -0.12 1.31 -2.84
CA LYS A 105 -0.28 0.56 -1.61
C LYS A 105 0.19 -0.87 -1.81
N VAL A 106 1.07 -1.34 -0.93
CA VAL A 106 1.60 -2.71 -0.94
C VAL A 106 1.15 -3.55 0.24
N GLY A 107 0.50 -2.93 1.23
CA GLY A 107 -0.03 -3.65 2.37
C GLY A 107 -0.54 -2.75 3.47
N THR A 108 -0.86 -3.39 4.58
CA THR A 108 -1.27 -2.74 5.82
C THR A 108 -0.57 -3.44 6.96
N THR A 109 0.03 -2.66 7.86
CA THR A 109 0.68 -3.16 9.08
C THR A 109 -0.04 -2.60 10.30
N ASN A 110 0.18 -3.22 11.45
CA ASN A 110 -0.27 -2.66 12.73
C ASN A 110 0.75 -1.62 13.20
N ILE A 111 0.29 -0.46 13.69
CA ILE A 111 1.20 0.56 14.24
C ILE A 111 2.12 -0.01 15.32
N TRP A 112 1.60 -0.93 16.15
CA TRP A 112 2.37 -1.52 17.24
C TRP A 112 3.54 -2.35 16.74
N SER A 113 3.38 -3.09 15.63
CA SER A 113 4.50 -3.85 15.05
C SER A 113 5.63 -2.98 14.53
N GLU A 114 5.37 -1.71 14.15
CA GLU A 114 6.43 -0.79 13.71
C GLU A 114 7.10 -0.04 14.87
N ILE A 115 6.44 0.12 16.03
CA ILE A 115 7.01 0.79 17.21
C ILE A 115 7.95 -0.14 17.98
N PHE A 116 7.67 -1.44 18.00
CA PHE A 116 8.40 -2.42 18.80
C PHE A 116 9.44 -3.25 18.00
N THR A 117 9.77 -2.83 16.76
CA THR A 117 10.83 -3.42 15.93
C THR A 117 11.95 -2.40 15.74
#